data_AF-A0A3C1KA53-F1
#
_entry.id   AF-A0A3C1KA53-F1
#
_cell.length_a   1.000
_cell.length_b   1.000
_cell.length_c   1.000
_cell.angle_alpha   90.00
_cell.angle_beta   90.00
_cell.angle_gamma   90.00
#
_symmetry.space_group_name_H-M   'P 1'
#
loop_
_entity.id
_entity.type
_entity.pdbx_description
1 polymer ?
#
loop_
_entity_poly.entity_id
_entity_poly.type
_entity_poly.pdbx_seq_one_letter_code
_entity_poly.pdbx_strand_id
1 'polypeptide(L)'
;PAGRVAPLVATIVHGLIANALLAMLVAVAFLACGLPATGSLVAGLGSGALGFFAYGVGLIGAQVFASGRSANAFGVWVMLVAYLVAGIGNALGTPSADLQRIQSAPLAWFSPYGWIENARPWADDNLWPIALCALVAAVLAVASVALQSVRDLGESLLPERRARATAGAALSSSTGLVWVLTWPAILGWAIGGFVSGLLATSLSSVLSQAATQLPSVEQLLAALTQGGSLAVGAIVIFFTLVGVLAACCGVQIVGRARQEEAHGTVEALLATPVGRVRWLADYVAIATIGAAATVGGAIVGAAAGLAGQSAPDWSLFGDAVVVGAGQFVAALVFIVVTALVLTVLPGATLAVGWTLVGLATVVGLFGPLYRLPDWIVHLAPIAAAPTVTGSGTDVQGLWWLVAAVIIGGAASLALMRRRELAGDG
;
A
#
# COMPACT_ATOMS: atom_id res chain seq x y z
N PRO A 1 -37.14 10.44 -0.12
CA PRO A 1 -36.05 10.86 0.79
C PRO A 1 -35.71 9.74 1.78
N ALA A 2 -34.46 9.22 1.76
CA ALA A 2 -34.01 8.26 2.76
C ALA A 2 -33.98 8.93 4.15
N GLY A 3 -34.37 8.22 5.21
CA GLY A 3 -34.29 8.73 6.59
C GLY A 3 -32.84 8.98 7.01
N ARG A 4 -32.62 9.87 7.99
CA ARG A 4 -31.27 10.29 8.48
C ARG A 4 -30.32 9.13 8.80
N VAL A 5 -30.85 8.02 9.29
CA VAL A 5 -30.06 6.85 9.73
C VAL A 5 -29.84 5.83 8.61
N ALA A 6 -30.63 5.88 7.54
CA ALA A 6 -30.60 4.88 6.48
C ALA A 6 -29.23 4.79 5.75
N PRO A 7 -28.54 5.90 5.42
CA PRO A 7 -27.19 5.82 4.82
C PRO A 7 -26.16 5.17 5.76
N LEU A 8 -26.21 5.45 7.06
CA LEU A 8 -25.30 4.84 8.03
C LEU A 8 -25.57 3.34 8.14
N VAL A 9 -26.83 2.94 8.26
CA VAL A 9 -27.22 1.51 8.34
C VAL A 9 -26.82 0.78 7.07
N ALA A 10 -27.07 1.35 5.89
CA ALA A 10 -26.64 0.77 4.62
C ALA A 10 -25.11 0.60 4.57
N THR A 11 -24.37 1.60 5.06
CA THR A 11 -22.90 1.53 5.15
C THR A 11 -22.48 0.40 6.08
N ILE A 12 -23.05 0.31 7.30
CA ILE A 12 -22.78 -0.74 8.29
C ILE A 12 -23.04 -2.11 7.71
N VAL A 13 -24.22 -2.33 7.12
CA VAL A 13 -24.61 -3.61 6.52
C VAL A 13 -23.65 -3.98 5.38
N HIS A 14 -23.31 -3.04 4.51
CA HIS A 14 -22.36 -3.28 3.43
C HIS A 14 -20.97 -3.68 3.95
N GLY A 15 -20.43 -2.95 4.92
CA GLY A 15 -19.15 -3.28 5.55
C GLY A 15 -19.17 -4.62 6.27
N LEU A 16 -20.31 -4.96 6.89
CA LEU A 16 -20.48 -6.25 7.56
C LEU A 16 -20.45 -7.41 6.54
N ILE A 17 -21.22 -7.29 5.46
CA ILE A 17 -21.27 -8.29 4.39
C ILE A 17 -19.89 -8.45 3.73
N ALA A 18 -19.22 -7.35 3.40
CA ALA A 18 -17.92 -7.38 2.74
C ALA A 18 -16.86 -8.13 3.57
N ASN A 19 -16.79 -7.86 4.88
CA ASN A 19 -15.84 -8.51 5.77
C ASN A 19 -16.22 -9.98 6.07
N ALA A 20 -17.51 -10.31 6.15
CA ALA A 20 -17.96 -11.70 6.27
C ALA A 20 -17.63 -12.53 5.02
N LEU A 21 -17.81 -11.95 3.83
CA LEU A 21 -17.42 -12.57 2.57
C LEU A 21 -15.90 -12.75 2.49
N LEU A 22 -15.12 -11.75 2.91
CA LEU A 22 -13.66 -11.88 2.99
C LEU A 22 -13.25 -13.03 3.92
N ALA A 23 -13.82 -13.09 5.13
CA ALA A 23 -13.55 -14.17 6.08
C ALA A 23 -13.83 -15.55 5.49
N MET A 24 -14.97 -15.69 4.78
CA MET A 24 -15.35 -16.91 4.09
C MET A 24 -14.38 -17.25 2.96
N LEU A 25 -14.02 -16.28 2.12
CA LEU A 25 -13.10 -16.49 1.00
C LEU A 25 -11.72 -16.92 1.48
N VAL A 26 -11.21 -16.33 2.57
CA VAL A 26 -9.93 -16.72 3.17
C VAL A 26 -10.00 -18.17 3.68
N ALA A 27 -11.05 -18.55 4.41
CA ALA A 27 -11.21 -19.92 4.90
C ALA A 27 -11.32 -20.93 3.74
N VAL A 28 -12.13 -20.60 2.71
CA VAL A 28 -12.30 -21.44 1.51
C VAL A 28 -10.99 -21.58 0.74
N ALA A 29 -10.20 -20.51 0.62
CA ALA A 29 -8.90 -20.55 -0.06
C ALA A 29 -7.94 -21.53 0.64
N PHE A 30 -7.84 -21.47 1.97
CA PHE A 30 -7.00 -22.41 2.71
C PHE A 30 -7.51 -23.86 2.65
N LEU A 31 -8.82 -24.07 2.70
CA LEU A 31 -9.44 -25.38 2.48
C LEU A 31 -9.13 -25.93 1.09
N ALA A 32 -9.21 -25.09 0.05
CA ALA A 32 -8.91 -25.47 -1.33
C ALA A 32 -7.43 -25.85 -1.51
N CYS A 33 -6.54 -25.26 -0.70
CA CYS A 33 -5.13 -25.66 -0.63
C CYS A 33 -4.88 -26.96 0.17
N GLY A 34 -5.92 -27.63 0.68
CA GLY A 34 -5.81 -28.90 1.39
C GLY A 34 -5.43 -28.77 2.88
N LEU A 35 -5.53 -27.58 3.47
CA LEU A 35 -5.21 -27.37 4.89
C LEU A 35 -6.37 -27.82 5.81
N PRO A 36 -6.06 -28.24 7.07
CA PRO A 36 -7.07 -28.68 8.03
C PRO A 36 -8.19 -27.65 8.25
N ALA A 37 -9.44 -28.13 8.32
CA ALA A 37 -10.62 -27.28 8.31
C ALA A 37 -10.70 -26.33 9.51
N THR A 38 -10.38 -26.80 10.72
CA THR A 38 -10.44 -25.99 11.94
C THR A 38 -9.54 -24.75 11.83
N GLY A 39 -8.26 -24.94 11.52
CA GLY A 39 -7.33 -23.82 11.35
C GLY A 39 -7.70 -22.90 10.18
N SER A 40 -8.20 -23.44 9.05
CA SER A 40 -8.68 -22.63 7.93
C SER A 40 -9.84 -21.72 8.33
N LEU A 41 -10.77 -22.21 9.15
CA LEU A 41 -11.88 -21.42 9.70
C LEU A 41 -11.36 -20.37 10.69
N VAL A 42 -10.43 -20.71 11.58
CA VAL A 42 -9.82 -19.77 12.53
C VAL A 42 -9.10 -18.64 11.79
N ALA A 43 -8.34 -18.96 10.74
CA ALA A 43 -7.66 -17.96 9.90
C ALA A 43 -8.64 -17.02 9.18
N GLY A 44 -9.74 -17.58 8.64
CA GLY A 44 -10.81 -16.80 8.02
C GLY A 44 -11.53 -15.88 9.01
N LEU A 45 -11.95 -16.42 10.16
CA LEU A 45 -12.59 -15.66 11.24
C LEU A 45 -11.67 -14.56 11.78
N GLY A 46 -10.38 -14.86 11.96
CA GLY A 46 -9.39 -13.88 12.39
C GLY A 46 -9.24 -12.72 11.42
N SER A 47 -9.15 -13.04 10.12
CA SER A 47 -9.09 -12.05 9.04
C SER A 47 -10.35 -11.17 8.99
N GLY A 48 -11.54 -11.78 9.12
CA GLY A 48 -12.81 -11.07 9.19
C GLY A 48 -12.92 -10.16 10.41
N ALA A 49 -12.50 -10.64 11.59
CA ALA A 49 -12.54 -9.87 12.83
C ALA A 49 -11.65 -8.62 12.77
N LEU A 50 -10.44 -8.74 12.22
CA LEU A 50 -9.57 -7.59 11.97
C LEU A 50 -10.21 -6.60 10.97
N GLY A 51 -10.86 -7.13 9.93
CA GLY A 51 -11.62 -6.33 8.97
C GLY A 51 -12.77 -5.55 9.61
N PHE A 52 -13.54 -6.18 10.51
CA PHE A 52 -14.59 -5.50 11.29
C PHE A 52 -14.00 -4.43 12.22
N PHE A 53 -12.85 -4.69 12.84
CA PHE A 53 -12.17 -3.70 13.67
C PHE A 53 -11.75 -2.48 12.85
N ALA A 54 -11.07 -2.69 11.72
CA ALA A 54 -10.65 -1.63 10.81
C ALA A 54 -11.85 -0.83 10.28
N TYR A 55 -12.94 -1.53 9.98
CA TYR A 55 -14.20 -0.93 9.57
C TYR A 55 -14.81 -0.05 10.68
N GLY A 56 -14.83 -0.51 11.94
CA GLY A 56 -15.24 0.27 13.10
C GLY A 56 -14.40 1.54 13.30
N VAL A 57 -13.08 1.45 13.12
CA VAL A 57 -12.19 2.62 13.15
C VAL A 57 -12.56 3.62 12.05
N GLY A 58 -12.85 3.13 10.84
CA GLY A 58 -13.33 3.95 9.72
C GLY A 58 -14.65 4.67 10.03
N LEU A 59 -15.61 3.97 10.65
CA LEU A 59 -16.88 4.55 11.08
C LEU A 59 -16.68 5.67 12.11
N ILE A 60 -15.81 5.48 13.10
CA ILE A 60 -15.45 6.53 14.06
C ILE A 60 -14.79 7.70 13.36
N GLY A 61 -13.83 7.44 12.45
CA GLY A 61 -13.20 8.47 11.65
C GLY A 61 -14.21 9.31 10.86
N ALA A 62 -15.22 8.65 10.26
CA ALA A 62 -16.28 9.33 9.53
C ALA A 62 -17.15 10.23 10.43
N GLN A 63 -17.31 9.89 11.72
CA GLN A 63 -18.02 10.74 12.68
C GLN A 63 -17.19 11.92 13.20
N VAL A 64 -15.88 11.71 13.36
CA VAL A 64 -14.97 12.69 13.98
C VAL A 64 -14.54 13.78 13.00
N PHE A 65 -14.25 13.41 11.75
CA PHE A 65 -13.64 14.31 10.77
C PHE A 65 -14.64 14.87 9.75
N ALA A 66 -14.39 16.10 9.31
CA ALA A 66 -15.20 16.81 8.32
C ALA A 66 -15.15 16.19 6.92
N SER A 67 -14.01 15.59 6.55
CA SER A 67 -13.78 15.07 5.21
C SER A 67 -13.52 13.57 5.23
N GLY A 68 -13.99 12.87 4.18
CA GLY A 68 -13.65 11.46 3.97
C GLY A 68 -12.13 11.24 3.84
N ARG A 69 -11.37 12.25 3.37
CA ARG A 69 -9.92 12.18 3.25
C ARG A 69 -9.23 12.08 4.60
N SER A 70 -9.63 12.92 5.56
CA SER A 70 -9.07 12.89 6.93
C SER A 70 -9.52 11.65 7.70
N ALA A 71 -10.78 11.21 7.51
CA ALA A 71 -11.25 9.94 8.08
C ALA A 71 -10.45 8.74 7.56
N ASN A 72 -10.16 8.67 6.25
CA ASN A 72 -9.32 7.62 5.67
C ASN A 72 -7.89 7.68 6.20
N ALA A 73 -7.29 8.87 6.25
CA ALA A 73 -5.93 9.04 6.77
C ALA A 73 -5.83 8.58 8.23
N PHE A 74 -6.83 8.91 9.06
CA PHE A 74 -6.93 8.41 10.42
C PHE A 74 -6.98 6.88 10.48
N GLY A 75 -7.86 6.24 9.70
CA GLY A 75 -7.95 4.78 9.64
C GLY A 75 -6.62 4.12 9.25
N VAL A 76 -5.95 4.63 8.21
CA VAL A 76 -4.65 4.12 7.75
C VAL A 76 -3.59 4.23 8.85
N TRP A 77 -3.48 5.38 9.53
CA TRP A 77 -2.48 5.55 10.59
C TRP A 77 -2.77 4.68 11.82
N VAL A 78 -4.03 4.53 12.21
CA VAL A 78 -4.39 3.62 13.32
C VAL A 78 -4.01 2.18 12.97
N MET A 79 -4.28 1.72 11.74
CA MET A 79 -3.88 0.37 11.30
C MET A 79 -2.37 0.21 11.24
N LEU A 80 -1.64 1.21 10.72
CA LEU A 80 -0.18 1.14 10.62
C LEU A 80 0.48 1.10 12.00
N VAL A 81 0.02 1.94 12.94
CA VAL A 81 0.52 1.93 14.32
C VAL A 81 0.18 0.60 15.00
N ALA A 82 -1.03 0.09 14.84
CA ALA A 82 -1.42 -1.21 15.36
C ALA A 82 -0.52 -2.34 14.81
N TYR A 83 -0.26 -2.34 13.50
CA TYR A 83 0.65 -3.30 12.87
C TYR A 83 2.07 -3.23 13.46
N LEU A 84 2.63 -2.03 13.61
CA LEU A 84 3.96 -1.83 14.19
C LEU A 84 4.02 -2.27 15.66
N VAL A 85 2.99 -1.97 16.46
CA VAL A 85 2.89 -2.41 17.86
C VAL A 85 2.90 -3.93 17.97
N ALA A 86 2.15 -4.63 17.09
CA ALA A 86 2.19 -6.09 17.02
C ALA A 86 3.56 -6.61 16.59
N GLY A 87 4.12 -6.06 15.50
CA GLY A 87 5.43 -6.46 14.98
C GLY A 87 6.55 -6.30 16.01
N ILE A 88 6.63 -5.15 16.68
CA ILE A 88 7.60 -4.91 17.76
C ILE A 88 7.33 -5.84 18.95
N GLY A 89 6.06 -6.02 19.34
CA GLY A 89 5.68 -6.92 20.41
C GLY A 89 6.05 -8.39 20.16
N ASN A 90 5.99 -8.84 18.91
CA ASN A 90 6.44 -10.18 18.51
C ASN A 90 7.96 -10.26 18.40
N ALA A 91 8.62 -9.22 17.89
CA ALA A 91 10.08 -9.18 17.81
C ALA A 91 10.75 -9.18 19.20
N LEU A 92 10.11 -8.56 20.20
CA LEU A 92 10.52 -8.61 21.61
C LEU A 92 10.03 -9.88 22.33
N GLY A 93 9.25 -10.73 21.65
CA GLY A 93 8.75 -11.99 22.18
C GLY A 93 9.85 -13.03 22.35
N THR A 94 9.53 -14.11 23.07
CA THR A 94 10.45 -15.23 23.25
C THR A 94 10.16 -16.32 22.22
N PRO A 95 11.11 -16.66 21.33
CA PRO A 95 10.94 -17.75 20.38
C PRO A 95 10.92 -19.10 21.10
N SER A 96 10.15 -20.04 20.59
CA SER A 96 10.16 -21.43 21.04
C SER A 96 11.45 -22.15 20.62
N ALA A 97 11.77 -23.26 21.29
CA ALA A 97 12.98 -24.03 21.03
C ALA A 97 13.05 -24.60 19.60
N ASP A 98 11.90 -24.87 18.98
CA ASP A 98 11.77 -25.33 17.59
C ASP A 98 11.73 -24.17 16.57
N LEU A 99 11.73 -22.92 17.03
CA LEU A 99 11.62 -21.69 16.22
C LEU A 99 10.35 -21.62 15.36
N GLN A 100 9.36 -22.47 15.64
CA GLN A 100 8.09 -22.49 14.93
C GLN A 100 7.04 -21.60 15.59
N ARG A 101 7.32 -21.10 16.80
CA ARG A 101 6.39 -20.27 17.58
C ARG A 101 7.12 -19.09 18.20
N ILE A 102 6.43 -17.97 18.29
CA ILE A 102 6.85 -16.82 19.08
C ILE A 102 5.80 -16.65 20.18
N GLN A 103 6.26 -16.62 21.43
CA GLN A 103 5.44 -16.13 22.53
C GLN A 103 5.52 -14.61 22.53
N SER A 104 4.44 -13.97 22.09
CA SER A 104 4.35 -12.51 21.97
C SER A 104 4.58 -11.82 23.31
N ALA A 105 5.35 -10.73 23.31
CA ALA A 105 5.49 -9.87 24.48
C ALA A 105 4.15 -9.16 24.80
N PRO A 106 3.95 -8.65 26.03
CA PRO A 106 2.75 -7.93 26.42
C PRO A 106 2.37 -6.76 25.47
N LEU A 107 3.38 -6.15 24.83
CA LEU A 107 3.17 -5.08 23.87
C LEU A 107 2.29 -5.49 22.67
N ALA A 108 2.42 -6.73 22.18
CA ALA A 108 1.62 -7.20 21.03
C ALA A 108 0.12 -7.23 21.35
N TRP A 109 -0.23 -7.43 22.62
CA TRP A 109 -1.64 -7.48 23.08
C TRP A 109 -2.33 -6.11 23.09
N PHE A 110 -1.61 -5.01 22.86
CA PHE A 110 -2.21 -3.69 22.61
C PHE A 110 -2.61 -3.49 21.14
N SER A 111 -2.42 -4.50 20.29
CA SER A 111 -2.75 -4.43 18.87
C SER A 111 -3.78 -5.51 18.48
N PRO A 112 -4.80 -5.17 17.67
CA PRO A 112 -5.68 -6.16 17.07
C PRO A 112 -4.93 -7.16 16.19
N TYR A 113 -3.82 -6.78 15.56
CA TYR A 113 -2.97 -7.71 14.81
C TYR A 113 -2.40 -8.78 15.72
N GLY A 114 -1.89 -8.38 16.90
CA GLY A 114 -1.37 -9.31 17.91
C GLY A 114 -2.43 -10.27 18.42
N TRP A 115 -3.70 -9.85 18.53
CA TRP A 115 -4.79 -10.76 18.88
C TRP A 115 -4.99 -11.83 17.81
N ILE A 116 -5.09 -11.43 16.54
CA ILE A 116 -5.31 -12.39 15.44
C ILE A 116 -4.11 -13.32 15.26
N GLU A 117 -2.89 -12.83 15.42
CA GLU A 117 -1.67 -13.66 15.40
C GLU A 117 -1.68 -14.68 16.55
N ASN A 118 -2.17 -14.30 17.75
CA ASN A 118 -2.30 -15.21 18.88
C ASN A 118 -3.52 -16.16 18.79
N ALA A 119 -4.37 -16.03 17.77
CA ALA A 119 -5.37 -17.05 17.44
C ALA A 119 -4.71 -18.35 16.94
N ARG A 120 -3.49 -18.25 16.38
CA ARG A 120 -2.61 -19.38 16.01
C ARG A 120 -3.34 -20.48 15.22
N PRO A 121 -3.83 -20.17 14.00
CA PRO A 121 -4.45 -21.17 13.13
C PRO A 121 -3.53 -22.37 12.89
N TRP A 122 -4.09 -23.58 12.91
CA TRP A 122 -3.39 -24.87 12.72
C TRP A 122 -2.40 -25.26 13.83
N ALA A 123 -2.25 -24.43 14.86
CA ALA A 123 -1.41 -24.72 16.01
C ALA A 123 -2.26 -24.92 17.27
N ASP A 124 -2.89 -23.85 17.75
CA ASP A 124 -3.68 -23.86 18.98
C ASP A 124 -5.17 -23.58 18.70
N ASP A 125 -5.51 -23.01 17.53
CA ASP A 125 -6.88 -22.69 17.09
C ASP A 125 -7.69 -21.87 18.14
N ASN A 126 -7.01 -20.91 18.78
CA ASN A 126 -7.55 -20.11 19.86
C ASN A 126 -8.58 -19.09 19.35
N LEU A 127 -9.85 -19.26 19.74
CA LEU A 127 -10.93 -18.37 19.31
C LEU A 127 -11.09 -17.12 20.19
N TRP A 128 -10.59 -17.13 21.43
CA TRP A 128 -10.81 -16.02 22.35
C TRP A 128 -10.20 -14.69 21.86
N PRO A 129 -9.00 -14.62 21.23
CA PRO A 129 -8.47 -13.35 20.73
C PRO A 129 -9.29 -12.80 19.57
N ILE A 130 -9.87 -13.69 18.75
CA ILE A 130 -10.80 -13.33 17.68
C ILE A 130 -12.09 -12.74 18.28
N ALA A 131 -12.62 -13.37 19.34
CA ALA A 131 -13.79 -12.87 20.04
C ALA A 131 -13.54 -11.49 20.69
N LEU A 132 -12.35 -11.26 21.24
CA LEU A 132 -11.93 -9.94 21.73
C LEU A 132 -11.91 -8.91 20.58
N CYS A 133 -11.32 -9.26 19.44
CA CYS A 133 -11.29 -8.37 18.26
C CYS A 133 -12.70 -8.02 17.77
N ALA A 134 -13.58 -9.01 17.67
CA ALA A 134 -14.98 -8.84 17.29
C ALA A 134 -15.76 -7.98 18.32
N LEU A 135 -15.51 -8.16 19.61
CA LEU A 135 -16.11 -7.35 20.68
C LEU A 135 -15.70 -5.88 20.53
N VAL A 136 -14.41 -5.60 20.35
CA VAL A 136 -13.93 -4.23 20.17
C VAL A 136 -14.48 -3.61 18.90
N ALA A 137 -14.57 -4.37 17.80
CA ALA A 137 -15.23 -3.92 16.57
C ALA A 137 -16.70 -3.53 16.80
N ALA A 138 -17.45 -4.35 17.56
CA ALA A 138 -18.84 -4.05 17.91
C ALA A 138 -18.95 -2.78 18.77
N VAL A 139 -18.05 -2.59 19.74
CA VAL A 139 -17.98 -1.37 20.57
C VAL A 139 -17.72 -0.13 19.71
N LEU A 140 -16.78 -0.20 18.75
CA LEU A 140 -16.51 0.89 17.82
C LEU A 140 -17.73 1.22 16.93
N ALA A 141 -18.43 0.19 16.44
CA ALA A 141 -19.64 0.38 15.66
C ALA A 141 -20.75 1.06 16.48
N VAL A 142 -21.01 0.60 17.71
CA VAL A 142 -21.99 1.21 18.62
C VAL A 142 -21.61 2.66 18.96
N ALA A 143 -20.32 2.90 19.26
CA ALA A 143 -19.82 4.24 19.52
C ALA A 143 -20.02 5.16 18.30
N SER A 144 -19.83 4.66 17.07
CA SER A 144 -20.08 5.46 15.86
C SER A 144 -21.55 5.88 15.71
N VAL A 145 -22.49 4.99 16.04
CA VAL A 145 -23.93 5.29 16.03
C VAL A 145 -24.27 6.33 17.11
N ALA A 146 -23.70 6.17 18.30
CA ALA A 146 -23.89 7.14 19.39
C ALA A 146 -23.35 8.53 19.01
N LEU A 147 -22.16 8.61 18.42
CA LEU A 147 -21.59 9.87 17.93
C LEU A 147 -22.44 10.50 16.82
N GLN A 148 -23.03 9.70 15.93
CA GLN A 148 -23.94 10.21 14.91
C GLN A 148 -25.22 10.83 15.52
N SER A 149 -25.70 10.30 16.64
CA SER A 149 -26.94 10.77 17.28
C SER A 149 -26.84 12.18 17.87
N VAL A 150 -25.63 12.58 18.27
CA VAL A 150 -25.34 13.90 18.85
C VAL A 150 -24.79 14.90 17.82
N ARG A 151 -24.47 14.45 16.61
CA ARG A 151 -23.85 15.26 15.55
C ARG A 151 -24.89 15.84 14.60
N ASP A 152 -24.87 17.15 14.39
CA ASP A 152 -25.73 17.81 13.40
C ASP A 152 -25.36 17.43 11.96
N LEU A 153 -26.36 17.47 11.07
CA LEU A 153 -26.18 17.11 9.67
C LEU A 153 -25.22 18.09 8.99
N GLY A 154 -24.12 17.57 8.43
CA GLY A 154 -23.11 18.36 7.72
C GLY A 154 -21.99 18.93 8.61
N GLU A 155 -22.15 18.92 9.93
CA GLU A 155 -21.11 19.31 10.88
C GLU A 155 -20.10 18.18 11.12
N SER A 156 -18.99 18.41 11.81
CA SER A 156 -18.08 17.35 12.32
C SER A 156 -17.61 17.66 13.73
N LEU A 157 -17.25 16.63 14.51
CA LEU A 157 -16.82 16.84 15.91
C LEU A 157 -15.51 17.64 16.01
N LEU A 158 -14.60 17.43 15.06
CA LEU A 158 -13.45 18.29 14.88
C LEU A 158 -13.79 19.38 13.85
N PRO A 159 -13.70 20.68 14.21
CA PRO A 159 -13.97 21.76 13.28
C PRO A 159 -12.97 21.76 12.13
N GLU A 160 -13.43 22.13 10.94
CA GLU A 160 -12.51 22.35 9.83
C GLU A 160 -11.51 23.45 10.18
N ARG A 161 -10.23 23.19 9.90
CA ARG A 161 -9.18 24.17 10.14
C ARG A 161 -9.43 25.35 9.22
N ARG A 162 -9.70 26.53 9.78
CA ARG A 162 -9.85 27.77 9.02
C ARG A 162 -8.63 27.94 8.10
N ALA A 163 -8.89 28.09 6.81
CA ALA A 163 -7.85 28.39 5.84
C ALA A 163 -7.17 29.73 6.20
N ARG A 164 -5.88 29.87 5.85
CA ARG A 164 -5.17 31.13 6.06
C ARG A 164 -5.80 32.21 5.18
N ALA A 165 -5.88 33.44 5.71
CA ALA A 165 -6.39 34.59 4.98
C ALA A 165 -5.53 34.96 3.75
N THR A 166 -4.26 34.57 3.75
CA THR A 166 -3.33 34.79 2.64
C THR A 166 -2.78 33.46 2.13
N ALA A 167 -2.74 33.30 0.81
CA ALA A 167 -2.13 32.16 0.15
C ALA A 167 -0.60 32.25 0.28
N GLY A 168 0.05 31.15 0.68
CA GLY A 168 1.52 31.08 0.74
C GLY A 168 2.15 30.99 -0.65
N ALA A 169 3.47 31.20 -0.76
CA ALA A 169 4.20 31.15 -2.03
C ALA A 169 4.02 29.84 -2.80
N ALA A 170 3.83 28.71 -2.12
CA ALA A 170 3.55 27.42 -2.75
C ALA A 170 2.22 27.37 -3.53
N LEU A 171 1.29 28.31 -3.31
CA LEU A 171 0.03 28.39 -4.05
C LEU A 171 0.07 29.42 -5.20
N SER A 172 1.26 29.96 -5.51
CA SER A 172 1.44 30.93 -6.61
C SER A 172 1.47 30.30 -8.01
N SER A 173 1.44 28.97 -8.11
CA SER A 173 1.47 28.23 -9.38
C SER A 173 0.57 26.99 -9.34
N SER A 174 0.17 26.50 -10.52
CA SER A 174 -0.61 25.26 -10.66
C SER A 174 0.14 24.04 -10.12
N THR A 175 1.45 23.94 -10.41
CA THR A 175 2.31 22.88 -9.88
C THR A 175 2.36 22.92 -8.35
N GLY A 176 2.44 24.12 -7.78
CA GLY A 176 2.43 24.31 -6.34
C GLY A 176 1.10 23.94 -5.68
N LEU A 177 -0.03 24.19 -6.36
CA LEU A 177 -1.34 23.69 -5.93
C LEU A 177 -1.37 22.15 -5.89
N VAL A 178 -0.93 21.48 -6.96
CA VAL A 178 -0.85 20.01 -7.01
C VAL A 178 0.03 19.49 -5.88
N TRP A 179 1.20 20.11 -5.66
CA TRP A 179 2.09 19.76 -4.55
C TRP A 179 1.41 19.88 -3.19
N VAL A 180 0.78 21.02 -2.87
CA VAL A 180 0.09 21.21 -1.58
C VAL A 180 -1.01 20.17 -1.37
N LEU A 181 -1.70 19.79 -2.45
CA LEU A 181 -2.74 18.77 -2.40
C LEU A 181 -2.14 17.39 -2.11
N THR A 182 -1.04 17.00 -2.76
CA THR A 182 -0.53 15.63 -2.75
C THR A 182 0.60 15.35 -1.76
N TRP A 183 1.29 16.37 -1.24
CA TRP A 183 2.45 16.19 -0.36
C TRP A 183 2.22 15.25 0.83
N PRO A 184 1.05 15.24 1.53
CA PRO A 184 0.87 14.35 2.67
C PRO A 184 0.86 12.88 2.24
N ALA A 185 0.32 12.60 1.04
CA ALA A 185 0.36 11.26 0.47
C ALA A 185 1.78 10.88 0.09
N ILE A 186 2.54 11.79 -0.54
CA ILE A 186 3.96 11.58 -0.88
C ILE A 186 4.77 11.25 0.38
N LEU A 187 4.56 12.00 1.47
CA LEU A 187 5.24 11.73 2.74
C LEU A 187 4.86 10.34 3.28
N GLY A 188 3.58 9.97 3.26
CA GLY A 188 3.12 8.65 3.70
C GLY A 188 3.81 7.50 2.94
N TRP A 189 3.88 7.60 1.61
CA TRP A 189 4.58 6.60 0.79
C TRP A 189 6.09 6.62 0.98
N ALA A 190 6.71 7.81 1.15
CA ALA A 190 8.13 7.93 1.48
C ALA A 190 8.49 7.27 2.82
N ILE A 191 7.63 7.41 3.84
CA ILE A 191 7.78 6.71 5.11
C ILE A 191 7.61 5.20 4.92
N GLY A 192 6.62 4.76 4.15
CA GLY A 192 6.44 3.33 3.83
C GLY A 192 7.65 2.74 3.09
N GLY A 193 8.22 3.49 2.14
CA GLY A 193 9.47 3.16 1.48
C GLY A 193 10.61 3.05 2.48
N PHE A 194 10.80 4.06 3.33
CA PHE A 194 11.83 4.06 4.39
C PHE A 194 11.74 2.84 5.30
N VAL A 195 10.55 2.51 5.81
CA VAL A 195 10.36 1.32 6.66
C VAL A 195 10.68 0.04 5.87
N SER A 196 10.27 -0.06 4.61
CA SER A 196 10.54 -1.24 3.77
C SER A 196 12.04 -1.43 3.52
N GLY A 197 12.76 -0.35 3.20
CA GLY A 197 14.21 -0.40 3.02
C GLY A 197 14.96 -0.72 4.31
N LEU A 198 14.51 -0.16 5.44
CA LEU A 198 15.04 -0.49 6.78
C LEU A 198 14.92 -1.98 7.06
N LEU A 199 13.72 -2.55 6.83
CA LEU A 199 13.48 -3.98 7.01
C LEU A 199 14.30 -4.84 6.04
N ALA A 200 14.50 -4.40 4.80
CA ALA A 200 15.29 -5.11 3.80
C ALA A 200 16.71 -5.45 4.29
N THR A 201 17.35 -4.50 4.99
CA THR A 201 18.73 -4.67 5.47
C THR A 201 18.81 -5.11 6.92
N SER A 202 17.84 -4.77 7.77
CA SER A 202 17.81 -5.22 9.18
C SER A 202 17.36 -6.67 9.34
N LEU A 203 16.49 -7.18 8.46
CA LEU A 203 15.94 -8.53 8.59
C LEU A 203 16.80 -9.60 7.86
N SER A 204 17.69 -9.19 6.97
CA SER A 204 18.54 -10.11 6.19
C SER A 204 19.42 -11.00 7.07
N SER A 205 19.92 -10.48 8.20
CA SER A 205 20.71 -11.21 9.20
C SER A 205 19.87 -12.19 10.03
N VAL A 206 18.62 -11.85 10.32
CA VAL A 206 17.66 -12.73 11.01
C VAL A 206 17.26 -13.88 10.09
N LEU A 207 16.98 -13.56 8.83
CA LEU A 207 16.67 -14.53 7.78
C LEU A 207 17.82 -15.51 7.56
N SER A 208 19.08 -15.06 7.59
CA SER A 208 20.23 -15.95 7.40
C SER A 208 20.43 -16.89 8.58
N GLN A 209 20.25 -16.42 9.82
CA GLN A 209 20.22 -17.30 10.98
C GLN A 209 19.08 -18.31 10.92
N ALA A 210 17.86 -17.88 10.58
CA ALA A 210 16.71 -18.78 10.47
C ALA A 210 16.92 -19.85 9.39
N ALA A 211 17.48 -19.48 8.23
CA ALA A 211 17.79 -20.41 7.14
C ALA A 211 18.77 -21.51 7.59
N THR A 212 19.77 -21.20 8.41
CA THR A 212 20.70 -22.21 8.93
C THR A 212 20.08 -23.19 9.93
N GLN A 213 18.93 -22.84 10.50
CA GLN A 213 18.28 -23.63 11.56
C GLN A 213 17.02 -24.35 11.08
N LEU A 214 16.43 -23.93 9.95
CA LEU A 214 15.16 -24.46 9.43
C LEU A 214 15.27 -24.81 7.93
N PRO A 215 15.29 -26.10 7.56
CA PRO A 215 15.41 -26.53 6.16
C PRO A 215 14.28 -26.03 5.24
N SER A 216 13.08 -25.84 5.77
CA SER A 216 11.94 -25.29 5.01
C SER A 216 12.14 -23.81 4.67
N VAL A 217 12.76 -23.05 5.57
CA VAL A 217 13.10 -21.64 5.36
C VAL A 217 14.21 -21.55 4.32
N GLU A 218 15.23 -22.41 4.42
CA GLU A 218 16.29 -22.51 3.40
C GLU A 218 15.72 -22.82 2.00
N GLN A 219 14.85 -23.82 1.86
CA GLN A 219 14.25 -24.19 0.56
C GLN A 219 13.41 -23.07 -0.03
N LEU A 220 12.58 -22.43 0.79
CA LEU A 220 11.75 -21.30 0.35
C LEU A 220 12.62 -20.12 -0.08
N LEU A 221 13.69 -19.84 0.67
CA LEU A 221 14.61 -18.76 0.35
C LEU A 221 15.45 -19.05 -0.90
N ALA A 222 15.94 -20.29 -1.07
CA ALA A 222 16.64 -20.70 -2.29
C ALA A 222 15.77 -20.58 -3.55
N ALA A 223 14.47 -20.88 -3.43
CA ALA A 223 13.52 -20.69 -4.52
C ALA A 223 13.29 -19.22 -4.86
N LEU A 224 13.34 -18.32 -3.87
CA LEU A 224 13.16 -16.88 -4.05
C LEU A 224 14.42 -16.16 -4.53
N THR A 225 15.62 -16.61 -4.13
CA THR A 225 16.88 -15.96 -4.50
C THR A 225 17.48 -16.47 -5.81
N GLN A 226 16.90 -17.49 -6.44
CA GLN A 226 17.43 -18.15 -7.64
C GLN A 226 18.92 -18.51 -7.52
N GLY A 227 19.37 -18.89 -6.32
CA GLY A 227 20.77 -19.25 -6.03
C GLY A 227 21.69 -18.08 -5.67
N GLY A 228 21.17 -16.84 -5.56
CA GLY A 228 21.89 -15.69 -5.03
C GLY A 228 22.01 -15.69 -3.50
N SER A 229 22.83 -14.77 -2.95
CA SER A 229 22.96 -14.61 -1.50
C SER A 229 21.63 -14.18 -0.88
N LEU A 230 21.38 -14.63 0.35
CA LEU A 230 20.14 -14.37 1.05
C LEU A 230 19.88 -12.87 1.27
N ALA A 231 20.95 -12.13 1.59
CA ALA A 231 20.88 -10.70 1.81
C ALA A 231 20.51 -9.94 0.53
N VAL A 232 21.07 -10.34 -0.61
CA VAL A 232 20.70 -9.77 -1.92
C VAL A 232 19.26 -10.11 -2.27
N GLY A 233 18.83 -11.35 -2.03
CA GLY A 233 17.43 -11.76 -2.24
C GLY A 233 16.43 -10.95 -1.42
N ALA A 234 16.75 -10.69 -0.14
CA ALA A 234 15.92 -9.83 0.71
C ALA A 234 15.80 -8.41 0.13
N ILE A 235 16.91 -7.83 -0.32
CA ILE A 235 16.91 -6.51 -0.97
C ILE A 235 16.03 -6.53 -2.22
N VAL A 236 16.20 -7.52 -3.10
CA VAL A 236 15.40 -7.63 -4.32
C VAL A 236 13.91 -7.70 -3.99
N ILE A 237 13.50 -8.55 -3.05
CA ILE A 237 12.09 -8.72 -2.65
C ILE A 237 11.53 -7.42 -2.06
N PHE A 238 12.20 -6.84 -1.06
CA PHE A 238 11.71 -5.63 -0.40
C PHE A 238 11.72 -4.43 -1.35
N PHE A 239 12.71 -4.28 -2.23
CA PHE A 239 12.72 -3.21 -3.22
C PHE A 239 11.71 -3.43 -4.35
N THR A 240 11.38 -4.67 -4.68
CA THR A 240 10.24 -5.00 -5.55
C THR A 240 8.93 -4.52 -4.91
N LEU A 241 8.73 -4.75 -3.60
CA LEU A 241 7.62 -4.18 -2.85
C LEU A 241 7.66 -2.64 -2.85
N VAL A 242 8.83 -2.03 -2.70
CA VAL A 242 8.98 -0.56 -2.81
C VAL A 242 8.58 -0.05 -4.20
N GLY A 243 8.89 -0.80 -5.28
CA GLY A 243 8.41 -0.50 -6.63
C GLY A 243 6.89 -0.47 -6.73
N VAL A 244 6.22 -1.44 -6.08
CA VAL A 244 4.75 -1.44 -5.94
C VAL A 244 4.27 -0.23 -5.14
N LEU A 245 4.91 0.12 -4.02
CA LEU A 245 4.56 1.32 -3.23
C LEU A 245 4.72 2.61 -4.06
N ALA A 246 5.79 2.72 -4.84
CA ALA A 246 6.04 3.84 -5.72
C ALA A 246 5.00 3.93 -6.85
N ALA A 247 4.60 2.79 -7.42
CA ALA A 247 3.51 2.71 -8.39
C ALA A 247 2.17 3.14 -7.76
N CYS A 248 1.84 2.66 -6.56
CA CYS A 248 0.66 3.09 -5.79
C CYS A 248 0.64 4.61 -5.56
N CYS A 249 1.78 5.18 -5.15
CA CYS A 249 1.93 6.63 -4.98
C CYS A 249 1.63 7.38 -6.27
N GLY A 250 2.22 6.93 -7.38
CA GLY A 250 2.01 7.48 -8.71
C GLY A 250 0.56 7.42 -9.18
N VAL A 251 -0.05 6.23 -9.10
CA VAL A 251 -1.47 5.99 -9.45
C VAL A 251 -2.40 6.82 -8.59
N GLN A 252 -2.13 6.94 -7.29
CA GLN A 252 -2.95 7.75 -6.37
C GLN A 252 -2.87 9.24 -6.71
N ILE A 253 -1.69 9.76 -7.06
CA ILE A 253 -1.52 11.16 -7.45
C ILE A 253 -2.25 11.45 -8.76
N VAL A 254 -2.06 10.62 -9.80
CA VAL A 254 -2.76 10.80 -11.08
C VAL A 254 -4.27 10.59 -10.93
N GLY A 255 -4.69 9.61 -10.12
CA GLY A 255 -6.10 9.37 -9.80
C GLY A 255 -6.76 10.55 -9.09
N ARG A 256 -5.98 11.40 -8.41
CA ARG A 256 -6.51 12.65 -7.84
C ARG A 256 -6.90 13.66 -8.92
N ALA A 257 -6.21 13.70 -10.06
CA ALA A 257 -6.63 14.51 -11.20
C ALA A 257 -8.01 14.06 -11.71
N ARG A 258 -8.26 12.74 -11.77
CA ARG A 258 -9.60 12.20 -12.08
C ARG A 258 -10.65 12.64 -11.07
N GLN A 259 -10.30 12.66 -9.78
CA GLN A 259 -11.22 13.14 -8.74
C GLN A 259 -11.55 14.62 -8.94
N GLU A 260 -10.56 15.48 -9.23
CA GLU A 260 -10.83 16.90 -9.49
C GLU A 260 -11.72 17.12 -10.72
N GLU A 261 -11.57 16.28 -11.74
CA GLU A 261 -12.46 16.28 -12.90
C GLU A 261 -13.87 15.80 -12.54
N ALA A 262 -14.00 14.73 -11.75
CA ALA A 262 -15.29 14.18 -11.29
C ALA A 262 -16.11 15.18 -10.48
N HIS A 263 -15.42 15.94 -9.60
CA HIS A 263 -16.07 16.87 -8.67
C HIS A 263 -16.27 18.27 -9.29
N GLY A 264 -15.94 18.47 -10.57
CA GLY A 264 -16.06 19.76 -11.26
C GLY A 264 -15.07 20.83 -10.80
N THR A 265 -14.19 20.56 -9.83
CA THR A 265 -13.26 21.56 -9.28
C THR A 265 -12.21 21.99 -10.30
N VAL A 266 -11.92 21.14 -11.30
CA VAL A 266 -10.97 21.46 -12.37
C VAL A 266 -11.46 22.61 -13.26
N GLU A 267 -12.77 22.84 -13.38
CA GLU A 267 -13.33 23.90 -14.24
C GLU A 267 -12.93 25.28 -13.74
N ALA A 268 -12.95 25.49 -12.42
CA ALA A 268 -12.52 26.74 -11.79
C ALA A 268 -11.02 27.00 -12.04
N LEU A 269 -10.18 25.97 -12.06
CA LEU A 269 -8.76 26.09 -12.37
C LEU A 269 -8.54 26.43 -13.85
N LEU A 270 -9.28 25.79 -14.75
CA LEU A 270 -9.12 25.97 -16.19
C LEU A 270 -9.79 27.25 -16.72
N ALA A 271 -10.58 27.94 -15.89
CA ALA A 271 -10.99 29.33 -16.13
C ALA A 271 -9.84 30.35 -15.94
N THR A 272 -8.76 29.93 -15.29
CA THR A 272 -7.51 30.71 -15.17
C THR A 272 -6.58 30.41 -16.37
N PRO A 273 -5.42 31.08 -16.56
CA PRO A 273 -4.57 30.87 -17.73
C PRO A 273 -3.78 29.54 -17.73
N VAL A 274 -4.24 28.52 -16.99
CA VAL A 274 -3.64 27.17 -16.94
C VAL A 274 -4.28 26.30 -18.01
N GLY A 275 -3.47 25.82 -18.96
CA GLY A 275 -3.95 24.89 -20.00
C GLY A 275 -4.10 23.45 -19.51
N ARG A 276 -4.98 22.67 -20.17
CA ARG A 276 -5.25 21.25 -19.87
C ARG A 276 -4.00 20.35 -19.86
N VAL A 277 -3.10 20.56 -20.81
CA VAL A 277 -1.82 19.82 -20.89
C VAL A 277 -0.92 20.15 -19.71
N ARG A 278 -0.85 21.44 -19.33
CA ARG A 278 -0.05 21.87 -18.18
C ARG A 278 -0.59 21.25 -16.89
N TRP A 279 -1.90 21.26 -16.71
CA TRP A 279 -2.57 20.64 -15.58
C TRP A 279 -2.24 19.15 -15.44
N LEU A 280 -2.37 18.35 -16.51
CA LEU A 280 -2.00 16.94 -16.48
C LEU A 280 -0.48 16.74 -16.26
N ALA A 281 0.35 17.57 -16.90
CA ALA A 281 1.80 17.51 -16.73
C ALA A 281 2.24 17.81 -15.29
N ASP A 282 1.56 18.73 -14.59
CA ASP A 282 1.81 19.01 -13.18
C ASP A 282 1.54 17.75 -12.33
N TYR A 283 0.44 17.04 -12.56
CA TYR A 283 0.16 15.78 -11.87
C TYR A 283 1.17 14.68 -12.17
N VAL A 284 1.57 14.50 -13.44
CA VAL A 284 2.58 13.50 -13.82
C VAL A 284 3.96 13.84 -13.22
N ALA A 285 4.34 15.11 -13.20
CA ALA A 285 5.59 15.57 -12.59
C ALA A 285 5.60 15.33 -11.08
N ILE A 286 4.52 15.71 -10.38
CA ILE A 286 4.41 15.48 -8.94
C ILE A 286 4.30 13.98 -8.61
N ALA A 287 3.64 13.18 -9.46
CA ALA A 287 3.62 11.72 -9.32
C ALA A 287 5.02 11.11 -9.45
N THR A 288 5.82 11.61 -10.40
CA THR A 288 7.22 11.22 -10.59
C THR A 288 8.05 11.55 -9.35
N ILE A 289 7.88 12.75 -8.78
CA ILE A 289 8.52 13.14 -7.52
C ILE A 289 8.06 12.24 -6.37
N GLY A 290 6.78 11.88 -6.31
CA GLY A 290 6.24 10.97 -5.31
C GLY A 290 6.84 9.57 -5.37
N ALA A 291 6.98 9.01 -6.57
CA ALA A 291 7.65 7.74 -6.80
C ALA A 291 9.15 7.81 -6.42
N ALA A 292 9.84 8.89 -6.81
CA ALA A 292 11.24 9.11 -6.44
C ALA A 292 11.44 9.27 -4.93
N ALA A 293 10.54 9.98 -4.24
CA ALA A 293 10.57 10.12 -2.79
C ALA A 293 10.30 8.79 -2.07
N THR A 294 9.45 7.93 -2.65
CA THR A 294 9.16 6.59 -2.12
C THR A 294 10.39 5.69 -2.20
N VAL A 295 11.02 5.61 -3.37
CA VAL A 295 12.25 4.83 -3.59
C VAL A 295 13.42 5.42 -2.81
N GLY A 296 13.58 6.75 -2.83
CA GLY A 296 14.60 7.45 -2.07
C GLY A 296 14.46 7.22 -0.56
N GLY A 297 13.23 7.23 -0.05
CA GLY A 297 12.91 6.82 1.32
C GLY A 297 13.44 5.43 1.63
N ALA A 298 13.19 4.45 0.76
CA ALA A 298 13.70 3.09 0.91
C ALA A 298 15.22 2.99 0.88
N ILE A 299 15.89 3.73 0.00
CA ILE A 299 17.36 3.76 -0.05
C ILE A 299 17.93 4.32 1.27
N VAL A 300 17.33 5.40 1.79
CA VAL A 300 17.71 5.97 3.10
C VAL A 300 17.42 4.99 4.24
N GLY A 301 16.29 4.28 4.19
CA GLY A 301 15.94 3.22 5.13
C GLY A 301 16.94 2.08 5.13
N ALA A 302 17.33 1.60 3.94
CA ALA A 302 18.33 0.55 3.78
C ALA A 302 19.69 0.97 4.37
N ALA A 303 20.13 2.20 4.11
CA ALA A 303 21.35 2.76 4.72
C ALA A 303 21.25 2.82 6.25
N ALA A 304 20.11 3.26 6.80
CA ALA A 304 19.89 3.28 8.24
C ALA A 304 19.91 1.87 8.86
N GLY A 305 19.32 0.89 8.18
CA GLY A 305 19.29 -0.50 8.62
C GLY A 305 20.65 -1.19 8.56
N LEU A 306 21.52 -0.79 7.62
CA LEU A 306 22.92 -1.21 7.58
C LEU A 306 23.73 -0.53 8.69
N ALA A 307 23.57 0.78 8.88
CA ALA A 307 24.31 1.54 9.90
C ALA A 307 24.03 1.05 11.33
N GLY A 308 22.87 0.42 11.57
CA GLY A 308 22.54 -0.20 12.86
C GLY A 308 23.22 -1.55 13.14
N GLN A 309 23.95 -2.12 12.19
CA GLN A 309 24.59 -3.44 12.33
C GLN A 309 26.00 -3.35 12.90
N SER A 310 26.42 -4.36 13.66
CA SER A 310 27.77 -4.40 14.24
C SER A 310 28.88 -4.56 13.18
N ALA A 311 28.57 -5.19 12.05
CA ALA A 311 29.48 -5.37 10.91
C ALA A 311 28.72 -5.13 9.59
N PRO A 312 28.54 -3.88 9.16
CA PRO A 312 27.74 -3.55 7.98
C PRO A 312 28.43 -3.97 6.69
N ASP A 313 27.69 -4.70 5.84
CA ASP A 313 28.09 -4.96 4.46
C ASP A 313 27.53 -3.87 3.53
N TRP A 314 28.36 -2.88 3.21
CA TRP A 314 27.96 -1.75 2.36
C TRP A 314 27.81 -2.11 0.87
N SER A 315 28.18 -3.32 0.44
CA SER A 315 27.90 -3.77 -0.93
C SER A 315 26.38 -3.86 -1.18
N LEU A 316 25.63 -4.27 -0.14
CA LEU A 316 24.17 -4.32 -0.12
C LEU A 316 23.51 -2.95 -0.34
N PHE A 317 24.17 -1.87 0.08
CA PHE A 317 23.67 -0.52 -0.22
C PHE A 317 23.73 -0.22 -1.72
N GLY A 318 24.81 -0.65 -2.39
CA GLY A 318 24.94 -0.54 -3.85
C GLY A 318 23.83 -1.29 -4.56
N ASP A 319 23.55 -2.52 -4.12
CA ASP A 319 22.46 -3.35 -4.67
C ASP A 319 21.10 -2.69 -4.47
N ALA A 320 20.83 -2.16 -3.28
CA ALA A 320 19.60 -1.43 -2.96
C ALA A 320 19.40 -0.20 -3.86
N VAL A 321 20.46 0.54 -4.18
CA VAL A 321 20.40 1.67 -5.12
C VAL A 321 20.10 1.20 -6.54
N VAL A 322 20.75 0.13 -7.02
CA VAL A 322 20.54 -0.40 -8.37
C VAL A 322 19.12 -0.94 -8.53
N VAL A 323 18.67 -1.81 -7.63
CA VAL A 323 17.31 -2.37 -7.67
C VAL A 323 16.27 -1.26 -7.47
N GLY A 324 16.51 -0.33 -6.54
CA GLY A 324 15.64 0.83 -6.33
C GLY A 324 15.49 1.70 -7.57
N ALA A 325 16.59 2.00 -8.27
CA ALA A 325 16.54 2.75 -9.52
C ALA A 325 15.74 2.00 -10.60
N GLY A 326 15.91 0.68 -10.71
CA GLY A 326 15.11 -0.14 -11.62
C GLY A 326 13.61 -0.08 -11.30
N GLN A 327 13.26 -0.20 -10.02
CA GLN A 327 11.89 -0.16 -9.54
C GLN A 327 11.25 1.22 -9.67
N PHE A 328 12.04 2.29 -9.57
CA PHE A 328 11.59 3.65 -9.91
C PHE A 328 11.13 3.73 -11.37
N VAL A 329 11.92 3.21 -12.32
CA VAL A 329 11.56 3.20 -13.74
C VAL A 329 10.29 2.38 -13.98
N ALA A 330 10.16 1.22 -13.33
CA ALA A 330 8.93 0.42 -13.39
C ALA A 330 7.70 1.19 -12.87
N ALA A 331 7.83 1.93 -11.77
CA ALA A 331 6.76 2.75 -11.23
C ALA A 331 6.30 3.86 -12.20
N LEU A 332 7.22 4.44 -12.98
CA LEU A 332 6.88 5.46 -14.00
C LEU A 332 5.94 4.91 -15.08
N VAL A 333 6.04 3.62 -15.42
CA VAL A 333 5.11 2.98 -16.37
C VAL A 333 3.67 3.08 -15.88
N PHE A 334 3.42 2.79 -14.59
CA PHE A 334 2.08 2.91 -14.02
C PHE A 334 1.57 4.35 -13.99
N ILE A 335 2.45 5.33 -13.76
CA ILE A 335 2.10 6.75 -13.82
C ILE A 335 1.61 7.13 -15.21
N VAL A 336 2.40 6.83 -16.25
CA VAL A 336 2.05 7.25 -17.62
C VAL A 336 0.88 6.45 -18.18
N VAL A 337 0.73 5.18 -17.81
CA VAL A 337 -0.43 4.37 -18.21
C VAL A 337 -1.69 4.90 -17.53
N THR A 338 -1.64 5.24 -16.24
CA THR A 338 -2.79 5.83 -15.55
C THR A 338 -3.14 7.20 -16.12
N ALA A 339 -2.13 8.01 -16.48
CA ALA A 339 -2.35 9.30 -17.14
C ALA A 339 -2.97 9.11 -18.54
N LEU A 340 -2.53 8.11 -19.30
CA LEU A 340 -3.11 7.76 -20.59
C LEU A 340 -4.56 7.28 -20.47
N VAL A 341 -4.87 6.44 -19.47
CA VAL A 341 -6.24 6.02 -19.21
C VAL A 341 -7.10 7.21 -18.80
N LEU A 342 -6.57 8.14 -17.98
CA LEU A 342 -7.26 9.39 -17.66
C LEU A 342 -7.61 10.22 -18.90
N THR A 343 -6.73 10.27 -19.90
CA THR A 343 -7.00 11.03 -21.12
C THR A 343 -7.91 10.31 -22.11
N VAL A 344 -7.87 8.98 -22.18
CA VAL A 344 -8.67 8.23 -23.16
C VAL A 344 -10.03 7.80 -22.59
N LEU A 345 -10.05 7.34 -21.34
CA LEU A 345 -11.23 6.76 -20.68
C LEU A 345 -11.26 7.14 -19.19
N PRO A 346 -11.62 8.40 -18.86
CA PRO A 346 -11.54 8.94 -17.49
C PRO A 346 -12.36 8.12 -16.48
N GLY A 347 -13.53 7.58 -16.89
CA GLY A 347 -14.36 6.74 -16.03
C GLY A 347 -13.67 5.47 -15.53
N ALA A 348 -12.67 4.98 -16.26
CA ALA A 348 -11.94 3.75 -15.94
C ALA A 348 -10.61 3.99 -15.22
N THR A 349 -10.17 5.24 -15.03
CA THR A 349 -8.82 5.57 -14.52
C THR A 349 -8.49 4.86 -13.21
N LEU A 350 -9.37 4.95 -12.22
CA LEU A 350 -9.13 4.33 -10.91
C LEU A 350 -9.20 2.81 -11.00
N ALA A 351 -10.17 2.27 -11.72
CA ALA A 351 -10.33 0.82 -11.88
C ALA A 351 -9.11 0.20 -12.57
N VAL A 352 -8.70 0.73 -13.72
CA VAL A 352 -7.57 0.21 -14.50
C VAL A 352 -6.25 0.44 -13.77
N GLY A 353 -6.02 1.64 -13.22
CA GLY A 353 -4.77 1.96 -12.52
C GLY A 353 -4.49 1.01 -11.35
N TRP A 354 -5.47 0.81 -10.46
CA TRP A 354 -5.31 -0.10 -9.31
C TRP A 354 -5.29 -1.58 -9.71
N THR A 355 -6.06 -1.98 -10.73
CA THR A 355 -6.04 -3.36 -11.24
C THR A 355 -4.67 -3.70 -11.82
N LEU A 356 -4.07 -2.80 -12.60
CA LEU A 356 -2.74 -3.01 -13.16
C LEU A 356 -1.66 -3.15 -12.08
N VAL A 357 -1.71 -2.32 -11.03
CA VAL A 357 -0.79 -2.45 -9.89
C VAL A 357 -1.00 -3.80 -9.18
N GLY A 358 -2.24 -4.20 -8.92
CA GLY A 358 -2.56 -5.47 -8.29
C GLY A 358 -2.07 -6.68 -9.11
N LEU A 359 -2.37 -6.69 -10.42
CA LEU A 359 -1.90 -7.73 -11.33
C LEU A 359 -0.38 -7.78 -11.41
N ALA A 360 0.29 -6.63 -11.53
CA ALA A 360 1.74 -6.57 -11.56
C ALA A 360 2.38 -7.01 -10.24
N THR A 361 1.72 -6.77 -9.11
CA THR A 361 2.15 -7.27 -7.80
C THR A 361 2.05 -8.78 -7.75
N VAL A 362 0.91 -9.35 -8.18
CA VAL A 362 0.70 -10.81 -8.19
C VAL A 362 1.69 -11.49 -9.13
N VAL A 363 1.78 -11.03 -10.37
CA VAL A 363 2.67 -11.59 -11.40
C VAL A 363 4.13 -11.37 -11.04
N GLY A 364 4.49 -10.17 -10.57
CA GLY A 364 5.88 -9.82 -10.32
C GLY A 364 6.45 -10.44 -9.04
N LEU A 365 5.66 -10.52 -7.96
CA LEU A 365 6.12 -11.05 -6.69
C LEU A 365 5.93 -12.56 -6.57
N PHE A 366 4.82 -13.09 -7.11
CA PHE A 366 4.45 -14.49 -6.96
C PHE A 366 4.52 -15.31 -8.25
N GLY A 367 4.77 -14.68 -9.41
CA GLY A 367 4.88 -15.39 -10.68
C GLY A 367 5.92 -16.52 -10.67
N PRO A 368 7.15 -16.29 -10.17
CA PRO A 368 8.15 -17.35 -10.00
C PRO A 368 7.67 -18.46 -9.05
N LEU A 369 6.97 -18.12 -7.97
CA LEU A 369 6.44 -19.09 -7.00
C LEU A 369 5.35 -19.97 -7.63
N TYR A 370 4.51 -19.39 -8.49
CA TYR A 370 3.49 -20.10 -9.26
C TYR A 370 4.03 -20.79 -10.52
N ARG A 371 5.34 -20.69 -10.80
CA ARG A 371 5.99 -21.21 -12.01
C ARG A 371 5.31 -20.73 -13.30
N LEU A 372 4.91 -19.46 -13.32
CA LEU A 372 4.38 -18.84 -14.54
C LEU A 372 5.46 -18.80 -15.63
N PRO A 373 5.07 -18.87 -16.92
CA PRO A 373 6.01 -18.66 -18.01
C PRO A 373 6.75 -17.32 -17.91
N ASP A 374 8.06 -17.31 -18.14
CA ASP A 374 8.92 -16.12 -17.97
C ASP A 374 8.43 -14.91 -18.76
N TRP A 375 7.88 -15.12 -19.97
CA TRP A 375 7.34 -14.03 -20.79
C TRP A 375 6.15 -13.30 -20.14
N ILE A 376 5.36 -13.99 -19.30
CA ILE A 376 4.26 -13.36 -18.55
C ILE A 376 4.82 -12.54 -17.39
N VAL A 377 5.82 -13.09 -16.69
CA VAL A 377 6.47 -12.41 -15.57
C VAL A 377 7.18 -11.14 -16.04
N HIS A 378 7.93 -11.22 -17.14
CA HIS A 378 8.64 -10.08 -17.73
C HIS A 378 7.74 -9.07 -18.45
N LEU A 379 6.45 -9.37 -18.65
CA LEU A 379 5.48 -8.37 -19.10
C LEU A 379 5.11 -7.39 -17.98
N ALA A 380 5.19 -7.82 -16.72
CA ALA A 380 4.91 -6.96 -15.58
C ALA A 380 6.07 -5.96 -15.38
N PRO A 381 5.81 -4.63 -15.35
CA PRO A 381 6.89 -3.64 -15.21
C PRO A 381 7.77 -3.86 -13.99
N ILE A 382 7.15 -4.29 -12.88
CA ILE A 382 7.81 -4.55 -11.59
C ILE A 382 8.81 -5.71 -11.67
N ALA A 383 8.54 -6.74 -12.48
CA ALA A 383 9.43 -7.89 -12.64
C ALA A 383 10.45 -7.72 -13.77
N ALA A 384 10.17 -6.85 -14.75
CA ALA A 384 11.14 -6.49 -15.77
C ALA A 384 12.12 -5.38 -15.33
N ALA A 385 11.91 -4.79 -14.15
CA ALA A 385 12.77 -3.78 -13.59
C ALA A 385 14.22 -4.28 -13.49
N PRO A 386 15.21 -3.44 -13.81
CA PRO A 386 16.61 -3.78 -13.56
C PRO A 386 16.85 -4.29 -12.15
N THR A 387 17.55 -5.41 -12.03
CA THR A 387 17.77 -6.08 -10.75
C THR A 387 19.18 -6.67 -10.68
N VAL A 388 19.64 -6.94 -9.46
CA VAL A 388 20.93 -7.56 -9.21
C VAL A 388 20.74 -9.08 -9.18
N THR A 389 21.61 -9.79 -9.89
CA THR A 389 21.68 -11.26 -9.97
C THR A 389 23.08 -11.73 -9.58
N GLY A 390 23.24 -13.04 -9.31
CA GLY A 390 24.55 -13.62 -8.98
C GLY A 390 25.63 -13.43 -10.06
N SER A 391 25.24 -13.16 -11.31
CA SER A 391 26.15 -12.91 -12.45
C SER A 391 26.35 -11.43 -12.81
N GLY A 392 25.75 -10.50 -12.06
CA GLY A 392 25.79 -9.05 -12.32
C GLY A 392 24.40 -8.40 -12.37
N THR A 393 24.31 -7.22 -12.97
CA THR A 393 23.03 -6.49 -13.11
C THR A 393 22.31 -6.93 -14.37
N ASP A 394 21.09 -7.45 -14.23
CA ASP A 394 20.19 -7.66 -15.36
C ASP A 394 19.47 -6.34 -15.67
N VAL A 395 19.60 -5.87 -16.91
CA VAL A 395 19.01 -4.64 -17.43
C VAL A 395 18.11 -4.89 -18.63
N GLN A 396 17.80 -6.15 -18.95
CA GLN A 396 17.10 -6.53 -20.18
C GLN A 396 15.75 -5.82 -20.32
N GLY A 397 14.99 -5.70 -19.22
CA GLY A 397 13.70 -5.03 -19.24
C GLY A 397 13.74 -3.50 -19.31
N LEU A 398 14.91 -2.87 -19.08
CA LEU A 398 15.02 -1.41 -19.02
C LEU A 398 14.54 -0.73 -20.31
N TRP A 399 14.88 -1.31 -21.47
CA TRP A 399 14.61 -0.70 -22.77
C TRP A 399 13.11 -0.52 -23.04
N TRP A 400 12.32 -1.56 -22.77
CA TRP A 400 10.88 -1.49 -23.00
C TRP A 400 10.20 -0.62 -21.94
N LEU A 401 10.69 -0.62 -20.69
CA LEU A 401 10.16 0.25 -19.64
C LEU A 401 10.35 1.73 -20.01
N VAL A 402 11.56 2.11 -20.43
CA VAL A 402 11.85 3.48 -20.89
C VAL A 402 11.01 3.84 -22.11
N ALA A 403 10.88 2.92 -23.08
CA ALA A 403 10.02 3.13 -24.24
C ALA A 403 8.55 3.33 -23.82
N ALA A 404 8.03 2.53 -22.91
CA ALA A 404 6.67 2.65 -22.39
C ALA A 404 6.44 3.99 -21.66
N VAL A 405 7.42 4.45 -20.88
CA VAL A 405 7.37 5.77 -20.21
C VAL A 405 7.34 6.91 -21.22
N ILE A 406 8.24 6.91 -22.21
CA ILE A 406 8.31 7.96 -23.23
C ILE A 406 7.05 7.97 -24.09
N ILE A 407 6.64 6.82 -24.60
CA ILE A 407 5.48 6.69 -25.49
C ILE A 407 4.20 7.02 -24.71
N GLY A 408 4.01 6.44 -23.52
CA GLY A 408 2.84 6.67 -22.68
C GLY A 408 2.71 8.13 -22.25
N GLY A 409 3.81 8.75 -21.82
CA GLY A 409 3.83 10.16 -21.42
C GLY A 409 3.60 11.12 -22.58
N ALA A 410 4.22 10.87 -23.74
CA ALA A 410 3.97 11.65 -24.94
C ALA A 410 2.53 11.50 -25.42
N ALA A 411 1.99 10.27 -25.44
CA ALA A 411 0.62 9.99 -25.83
C ALA A 411 -0.39 10.64 -24.89
N SER A 412 -0.19 10.55 -23.57
CA SER A 412 -1.10 11.17 -22.59
C SER A 412 -1.15 12.69 -22.79
N LEU A 413 0.01 13.35 -22.94
CA LEU A 413 0.07 14.81 -23.13
C LEU A 413 -0.44 15.27 -24.50
N ALA A 414 -0.18 14.50 -25.56
CA ALA A 414 -0.65 14.81 -26.92
C ALA A 414 -2.17 14.66 -27.04
N LEU A 415 -2.74 13.57 -26.49
CA LEU A 415 -4.19 13.34 -26.49
C LEU A 415 -4.93 14.35 -25.61
N MET A 416 -4.32 14.80 -24.51
CA MET A 416 -4.91 15.83 -23.66
C MET A 416 -5.15 17.16 -24.38
N ARG A 417 -4.40 17.46 -25.46
CA ARG A 417 -4.62 18.66 -26.29
C ARG A 417 -5.96 18.64 -27.01
N ARG A 418 -6.44 17.46 -27.38
CA ARG A 418 -7.64 17.27 -28.21
C ARG A 418 -8.89 16.94 -27.39
N ARG A 419 -8.70 16.63 -26.10
CA ARG A 419 -9.75 16.16 -25.20
C ARG A 419 -10.55 17.29 -24.58
N GLU A 420 -11.88 17.16 -24.58
CA GLU A 420 -12.80 17.94 -23.74
C GLU A 420 -12.97 17.28 -22.36
N LEU A 421 -13.17 18.09 -21.33
CA LEU A 421 -13.30 17.60 -19.95
C LEU A 421 -14.65 16.88 -19.81
N ALA A 422 -14.63 15.75 -19.09
CA ALA A 422 -15.82 14.99 -18.77
C ALA A 422 -16.20 15.28 -17.32
N GLY A 423 -17.09 16.24 -17.10
CA GLY A 423 -17.79 16.37 -15.83
C GLY A 423 -18.79 15.23 -15.68
N ASP A 424 -18.84 14.62 -14.49
CA ASP A 424 -19.94 13.72 -14.13
C ASP A 424 -21.12 14.63 -13.70
N GLY A 425 -21.79 15.24 -14.68
CA GLY A 425 -22.95 16.11 -14.50
C GLY A 425 -24.23 15.35 -14.19
#